data_AF-A0A7V6HQR9-F1
#
_entry.id   AF-A0A7V6HQR9-F1
#
_cell.length_a   1.000
_cell.length_b   1.000
_cell.length_c   1.000
_cell.angle_alpha   90.00
_cell.angle_beta   90.00
_cell.angle_gamma   90.00
#
_symmetry.space_group_name_H-M   'P 1'
#
loop_
_entity.id
_entity.type
_entity.pdbx_description
1 polymer ?
#
loop_
_entity_poly.entity_id
_entity_poly.type
_entity_poly.pdbx_seq_one_letter_code
_entity_poly.pdbx_strand_id
1 'polypeptide(L)'
;MILRQEKTKGFSLIELVIVVSLLSLLATITVPHFQYYLKKKQQAECDQIAYQIRQLFVEYILEGAYQPGYSYPLKTKFVDESENLENDFQVTDFVYFTGVVLRGLNWRYQSDYKMSTVYHEETKKAIVKVDVKYLEGMQIQYTFELTEALVGDYDTAILLSFIYYDPNGCQKELFIQ
;
A
#
# COMPACT_ATOMS: atom_id res chain seq x y z
N MET A 1 48.11 59.95 22.50
CA MET A 1 47.40 58.66 22.74
C MET A 1 47.16 58.03 21.38
N ILE A 2 47.97 57.03 20.99
CA ILE A 2 47.83 56.38 19.68
C ILE A 2 46.98 55.12 19.88
N LEU A 3 45.80 55.11 19.27
CA LEU A 3 44.90 53.96 19.29
C LEU A 3 45.42 52.90 18.30
N ARG A 4 45.80 51.73 18.81
CA ARG A 4 46.22 50.57 18.04
C ARG A 4 44.98 49.92 17.44
N GLN A 5 44.78 50.02 16.12
CA GLN A 5 43.76 49.22 15.44
C GLN A 5 44.17 47.74 15.47
N GLU A 6 43.33 46.89 16.06
CA GLU A 6 43.44 45.46 15.92
C GLU A 6 43.09 45.08 14.47
N LYS A 7 44.02 44.44 13.76
CA LYS A 7 43.76 43.91 12.41
C LYS A 7 42.68 42.82 12.53
N THR A 8 41.47 43.12 12.09
CA THR A 8 40.45 42.11 11.81
C THR A 8 41.01 41.13 10.78
N LYS A 9 41.29 39.89 11.18
CA LYS A 9 41.75 38.84 10.27
C LYS A 9 40.57 38.39 9.41
N GLY A 10 40.51 38.88 8.17
CA GLY A 10 39.59 38.39 7.15
C GLY A 10 40.04 37.04 6.57
N PHE A 11 39.13 36.35 5.92
CA PHE A 11 39.39 35.08 5.22
C PHE A 11 40.16 35.35 3.92
N SER A 12 41.20 34.56 3.63
CA SER A 12 41.97 34.68 2.40
C SER A 12 41.23 34.04 1.22
N LEU A 13 41.44 34.59 0.02
CA LEU A 13 40.86 34.05 -1.22
C LEU A 13 41.35 32.62 -1.49
N ILE A 14 42.62 32.34 -1.18
CA ILE A 14 43.18 30.98 -1.31
C ILE A 14 42.58 30.01 -0.28
N GLU A 15 42.30 30.47 0.95
CA GLU A 15 41.64 29.65 1.98
C GLU A 15 40.25 29.25 1.51
N LEU A 16 39.51 30.15 0.86
CA LEU A 16 38.18 29.87 0.32
C LEU A 16 38.25 28.84 -0.81
N VAL A 17 39.18 29.02 -1.74
CA VAL A 17 39.32 28.12 -2.89
C VAL A 17 39.66 26.70 -2.44
N ILE A 18 40.57 26.54 -1.47
CA ILE A 18 40.94 25.21 -0.95
C ILE A 18 39.74 24.57 -0.23
N VAL A 19 39.03 25.31 0.63
CA VAL A 19 37.88 24.78 1.37
C VAL A 19 36.76 24.34 0.42
N VAL A 20 36.37 25.19 -0.54
CA VAL A 20 35.30 24.86 -1.51
C VAL A 20 35.70 23.69 -2.41
N SER A 21 36.99 23.57 -2.76
CA SER A 21 37.48 22.44 -3.55
C SER A 21 37.36 21.12 -2.79
N LEU A 22 37.76 21.09 -1.51
CA LEU A 22 37.62 19.90 -0.67
C LEU A 22 36.16 19.55 -0.38
N LEU A 23 35.30 20.54 -0.16
CA LEU A 23 33.86 20.33 -0.01
C LEU A 23 33.24 19.72 -1.28
N SER A 24 33.66 20.18 -2.46
CA SER A 24 33.15 19.66 -3.74
C SER A 24 33.55 18.18 -3.95
N LEU A 25 34.78 17.82 -3.58
CA LEU A 25 35.25 16.43 -3.61
C LEU A 25 34.40 15.54 -2.69
N LEU A 26 34.18 15.97 -1.44
CA LEU A 26 33.37 15.22 -0.46
C LEU A 26 31.90 15.11 -0.90
N ALA A 27 31.32 16.20 -1.44
CA ALA A 27 29.95 16.22 -1.91
C ALA A 27 29.71 15.22 -3.04
N THR A 28 30.67 15.07 -3.94
CA THR A 28 30.59 14.13 -5.07
C THR A 28 30.40 12.68 -4.61
N ILE A 29 30.99 12.29 -3.49
CA ILE A 29 30.86 10.94 -2.91
C ILE A 29 29.63 10.86 -2.00
N THR A 30 29.40 11.88 -1.19
CA THR A 30 28.40 11.86 -0.11
C THR A 30 26.96 11.97 -0.64
N VAL A 31 26.73 12.79 -1.67
CA VAL A 31 25.39 13.02 -2.23
C VAL A 31 24.74 11.73 -2.78
N PRO A 32 25.38 10.95 -3.68
CA PRO A 32 24.76 9.72 -4.19
C PRO A 32 24.57 8.67 -3.09
N HIS A 33 25.48 8.59 -2.13
CA HIS A 33 25.35 7.69 -0.98
C HIS A 33 24.14 8.06 -0.11
N PHE A 34 23.94 9.36 0.15
CA PHE A 34 22.78 9.84 0.89
C PHE A 34 21.47 9.56 0.14
N GLN A 35 21.44 9.78 -1.19
CA GLN A 35 20.26 9.45 -2.01
C GLN A 35 19.92 7.95 -1.97
N TYR A 36 20.93 7.08 -2.01
CA TYR A 36 20.73 5.64 -1.85
C TYR A 36 20.14 5.30 -0.48
N TYR A 37 20.65 5.91 0.59
CA TYR A 37 20.13 5.72 1.93
C TYR A 37 18.66 6.15 2.05
N LEU A 38 18.28 7.29 1.46
CA LEU A 38 16.89 7.76 1.44
C LEU A 38 15.95 6.77 0.72
N LYS A 39 16.35 6.27 -0.45
CA LYS A 39 15.56 5.26 -1.19
C LYS A 39 15.40 3.98 -0.38
N LYS A 40 16.47 3.52 0.27
CA LYS A 40 16.43 2.33 1.13
C LYS A 40 15.50 2.52 2.33
N LYS A 41 15.51 3.71 2.95
CA LYS A 41 14.60 4.07 4.04
C LYS A 41 13.14 4.03 3.58
N GLN A 42 12.84 4.66 2.45
CA GLN A 42 11.48 4.66 1.86
C GLN A 42 11.01 3.24 1.54
N GLN A 43 11.87 2.38 0.98
CA GLN A 43 11.53 0.99 0.72
C GLN A 43 11.22 0.23 2.01
N ALA A 44 12.02 0.44 3.06
CA ALA A 44 11.80 -0.20 4.35
C ALA A 44 10.48 0.25 5.02
N GLU A 45 10.14 1.53 4.91
CA GLU A 45 8.86 2.08 5.41
C GLU A 45 7.66 1.47 4.67
N CYS A 46 7.75 1.42 3.34
CA CYS A 46 6.75 0.78 2.48
C CYS A 46 6.55 -0.70 2.80
N ASP A 47 7.66 -1.45 2.95
CA ASP A 47 7.62 -2.85 3.37
C ASP A 47 6.97 -2.98 4.76
N GLN A 48 7.35 -2.14 5.72
CA GLN A 48 6.79 -2.17 7.07
C GLN A 48 5.26 -1.96 7.07
N ILE A 49 4.77 -0.98 6.31
CA ILE A 49 3.33 -0.72 6.18
C ILE A 49 2.62 -1.91 5.52
N ALA A 50 3.18 -2.45 4.43
CA ALA A 50 2.60 -3.62 3.77
C ALA A 50 2.53 -4.83 4.72
N TYR A 51 3.59 -5.11 5.49
CA TYR A 51 3.55 -6.20 6.47
C TYR A 51 2.54 -5.94 7.59
N GLN A 52 2.40 -4.71 8.05
CA GLN A 52 1.37 -4.34 9.04
C GLN A 52 -0.04 -4.59 8.49
N ILE A 53 -0.31 -4.17 7.25
CA ILE A 53 -1.60 -4.44 6.57
C ILE A 53 -1.86 -5.95 6.49
N ARG A 54 -0.86 -6.74 6.11
CA ARG A 54 -0.98 -8.20 6.06
C ARG A 54 -1.33 -8.79 7.42
N GLN A 55 -0.67 -8.33 8.49
CA GLN A 55 -0.96 -8.82 9.85
C GLN A 55 -2.40 -8.54 10.24
N LEU A 56 -2.92 -7.34 9.95
CA LEU A 56 -4.31 -6.98 10.21
C LEU A 56 -5.28 -7.87 9.43
N PHE A 57 -4.98 -8.20 8.16
CA PHE A 57 -5.80 -9.15 7.40
C PHE A 57 -5.79 -10.55 8.01
N VAL A 58 -4.60 -11.07 8.33
CA VAL A 58 -4.47 -12.41 8.92
C VAL A 58 -5.20 -12.48 10.26
N GLU A 59 -5.03 -11.48 11.12
CA GLU A 59 -5.73 -11.38 12.41
C GLU A 59 -7.24 -11.38 12.21
N TYR A 60 -7.75 -10.51 11.34
CA TYR A 60 -9.18 -10.44 11.05
C TYR A 60 -9.74 -11.76 10.50
N ILE A 61 -9.01 -12.42 9.60
CA ILE A 61 -9.41 -13.71 9.01
C ILE A 61 -9.48 -14.79 10.08
N LEU A 62 -8.47 -14.86 10.95
CA LEU A 62 -8.43 -15.82 12.05
C LEU A 62 -9.57 -15.56 13.03
N GLU A 63 -9.81 -14.32 13.45
CA GLU A 63 -10.92 -13.98 14.35
C GLU A 63 -12.29 -14.27 13.73
N GLY A 64 -12.48 -13.88 12.46
CA GLY A 64 -13.73 -14.05 11.74
C GLY A 64 -14.12 -15.52 11.56
N ALA A 65 -13.15 -16.43 11.44
CA ALA A 65 -13.39 -17.87 11.37
C ALA A 65 -14.04 -18.45 12.65
N TYR A 66 -13.98 -17.73 13.79
CA TYR A 66 -14.47 -18.22 15.09
C TYR A 66 -15.68 -17.46 15.65
N GLN A 67 -16.17 -16.40 15.00
CA GLN A 67 -17.17 -15.49 15.60
C GLN A 67 -18.48 -15.36 14.79
N PRO A 68 -19.66 -15.56 15.41
CA PRO A 68 -20.95 -15.32 14.76
C PRO A 68 -21.15 -13.84 14.39
N GLY A 69 -21.47 -13.57 13.12
CA GLY A 69 -21.72 -12.21 12.61
C GLY A 69 -20.52 -11.54 11.92
N TYR A 70 -19.36 -12.20 11.89
CA TYR A 70 -18.22 -11.80 11.07
C TYR A 70 -18.39 -12.33 9.65
N SER A 71 -17.95 -11.54 8.67
CA SER A 71 -18.19 -11.79 7.25
C SER A 71 -16.95 -12.30 6.52
N TYR A 72 -16.06 -13.09 7.15
CA TYR A 72 -15.01 -13.78 6.41
C TYR A 72 -15.30 -15.29 6.32
N PRO A 73 -15.25 -15.91 5.13
CA PRO A 73 -15.05 -15.28 3.81
C PRO A 73 -16.21 -14.32 3.46
N LEU A 74 -15.94 -13.31 2.63
CA LEU A 74 -16.94 -12.29 2.27
C LEU A 74 -18.07 -12.97 1.52
N LYS A 75 -19.31 -12.80 2.01
CA LYS A 75 -20.49 -13.27 1.29
C LYS A 75 -20.76 -12.34 0.13
N THR A 76 -20.92 -12.91 -1.05
CA THR A 76 -21.14 -12.20 -2.30
C THR A 76 -22.30 -12.86 -3.03
N LYS A 77 -22.89 -12.16 -3.99
CA LYS A 77 -23.93 -12.72 -4.84
C LYS A 77 -23.44 -12.65 -6.28
N PHE A 78 -23.15 -13.78 -6.92
CA PHE A 78 -23.12 -13.83 -8.37
C PHE A 78 -24.55 -13.54 -8.85
N VAL A 79 -24.70 -12.52 -9.68
CA VAL A 79 -25.95 -12.30 -10.41
C VAL A 79 -25.93 -13.30 -11.55
N ASP A 80 -26.71 -14.37 -11.45
CA ASP A 80 -26.95 -15.26 -12.58
C ASP A 80 -28.45 -15.28 -12.94
N GLU A 81 -28.73 -15.45 -14.23
CA GLU A 81 -29.99 -15.22 -14.99
C GLU A 81 -30.19 -13.86 -15.70
N SER A 82 -29.13 -13.26 -16.26
CA SER A 82 -29.32 -12.46 -17.47
C SER A 82 -28.13 -12.63 -18.41
N GLU A 83 -28.33 -12.53 -19.73
CA GLU A 83 -27.28 -12.58 -20.77
C GLU A 83 -26.17 -11.52 -20.61
N ASN A 84 -26.18 -10.75 -19.52
CA ASN A 84 -25.13 -9.85 -19.08
C ASN A 84 -24.57 -10.35 -17.74
N LEU A 85 -23.35 -10.89 -17.78
CA LEU A 85 -22.52 -11.17 -16.59
C LEU A 85 -22.21 -9.84 -15.86
N GLU A 86 -23.11 -9.36 -15.00
CA GLU A 86 -22.74 -8.43 -13.94
C GLU A 86 -22.37 -9.24 -12.71
N ASN A 87 -21.13 -9.77 -12.71
CA ASN A 87 -20.49 -10.35 -11.53
C ASN A 87 -20.22 -9.24 -10.50
N ASP A 88 -21.25 -8.78 -9.82
CA ASP A 88 -21.15 -7.64 -8.91
C ASP A 88 -20.77 -8.12 -7.50
N PHE A 89 -19.46 -8.33 -7.32
CA PHE A 89 -18.86 -8.33 -5.99
C PHE A 89 -19.24 -7.01 -5.30
N GLN A 90 -20.14 -7.08 -4.33
CA GLN A 90 -20.71 -5.90 -3.70
C GLN A 90 -19.61 -5.09 -3.02
N VAL A 91 -19.22 -3.98 -3.65
CA VAL A 91 -18.10 -3.14 -3.20
C VAL A 91 -18.35 -2.58 -1.80
N THR A 92 -19.61 -2.40 -1.41
CA THR A 92 -19.99 -1.97 -0.06
C THR A 92 -19.53 -2.93 1.02
N ASP A 93 -19.65 -4.24 0.80
CA ASP A 93 -19.23 -5.26 1.78
C ASP A 93 -17.71 -5.28 1.92
N PHE A 94 -17.01 -5.05 0.82
CA PHE A 94 -15.57 -4.92 0.80
C PHE A 94 -15.06 -3.61 1.44
N VAL A 95 -15.71 -2.48 1.17
CA VAL A 95 -15.36 -1.20 1.81
C VAL A 95 -15.61 -1.29 3.31
N TYR A 96 -16.68 -1.96 3.72
CA TYR A 96 -16.91 -2.25 5.13
C TYR A 96 -15.81 -3.13 5.72
N PHE A 97 -15.50 -4.26 5.07
CA PHE A 97 -14.40 -5.16 5.48
C PHE A 97 -13.08 -4.40 5.62
N THR A 98 -12.64 -3.68 4.59
CA THR A 98 -11.38 -2.92 4.63
C THR A 98 -11.41 -1.82 5.66
N GLY A 99 -12.54 -1.13 5.85
CA GLY A 99 -12.72 -0.12 6.89
C GLY A 99 -12.62 -0.70 8.31
N VAL A 100 -13.08 -1.95 8.52
CA VAL A 100 -12.93 -2.66 9.79
C VAL A 100 -11.49 -3.14 9.98
N VAL A 101 -10.91 -3.82 9.00
CA VAL A 101 -9.55 -4.37 9.11
C VAL A 101 -8.50 -3.28 9.26
N LEU A 102 -8.58 -2.23 8.44
CA LEU A 102 -7.58 -1.15 8.41
C LEU A 102 -7.90 -0.03 9.41
N ARG A 103 -8.88 -0.21 10.29
CA ARG A 103 -9.29 0.80 11.28
C ARG A 103 -8.13 1.28 12.15
N GLY A 104 -7.21 0.38 12.49
CA GLY A 104 -6.00 0.69 13.26
C GLY A 104 -5.04 1.66 12.57
N LEU A 105 -5.12 1.79 11.24
CA LEU A 105 -4.28 2.70 10.44
C LEU A 105 -4.86 4.12 10.33
N ASN A 106 -6.14 4.32 10.69
CA ASN A 106 -6.86 5.61 10.56
C ASN A 106 -6.91 6.18 9.13
N TRP A 107 -6.72 5.34 8.12
CA TRP A 107 -6.76 5.76 6.73
C TRP A 107 -8.18 6.06 6.28
N ARG A 108 -8.33 7.12 5.48
CA ARG A 108 -9.62 7.55 4.95
C ARG A 108 -9.73 7.17 3.49
N TYR A 109 -10.83 6.50 3.18
CA TYR A 109 -11.18 6.08 1.84
C TYR A 109 -11.49 7.29 0.92
N GLN A 110 -11.01 7.23 -0.32
CA GLN A 110 -11.46 8.10 -1.40
C GLN A 110 -12.50 7.33 -2.21
N SER A 111 -13.61 7.96 -2.60
CA SER A 111 -14.76 7.30 -3.25
C SER A 111 -14.48 6.62 -4.61
N ASP A 112 -13.26 6.69 -5.11
CA ASP A 112 -12.84 6.11 -6.39
C ASP A 112 -12.32 4.68 -6.20
N TYR A 113 -13.06 3.72 -6.75
CA TYR A 113 -12.62 2.33 -6.87
C TYR A 113 -12.72 1.86 -8.32
N LYS A 114 -11.90 0.85 -8.66
CA LYS A 114 -12.02 0.12 -9.93
C LYS A 114 -12.08 -1.37 -9.64
N MET A 115 -12.94 -2.08 -10.36
CA MET A 115 -13.12 -3.52 -10.22
C MET A 115 -12.97 -4.20 -11.58
N SER A 116 -12.36 -5.38 -11.56
CA SER A 116 -12.31 -6.27 -12.73
C SER A 116 -12.47 -7.72 -12.30
N THR A 117 -13.21 -8.49 -13.08
CA THR A 117 -13.51 -9.90 -12.79
C THR A 117 -13.11 -10.75 -13.99
N VAL A 118 -12.40 -11.85 -13.74
CA VAL A 118 -12.02 -12.84 -14.76
C VAL A 118 -12.55 -14.19 -14.31
N TYR A 119 -13.49 -14.76 -15.07
CA TYR A 119 -14.03 -16.10 -14.81
C TYR A 119 -13.21 -17.17 -15.54
N HIS A 120 -12.92 -18.26 -14.84
CA HIS A 120 -12.23 -19.43 -15.37
C HIS A 120 -13.21 -20.60 -15.43
N GLU A 121 -13.73 -20.90 -16.63
CA GLU A 121 -14.73 -21.96 -16.84
C GLU A 121 -14.23 -23.35 -16.46
N GLU A 122 -12.95 -23.64 -16.68
CA GLU A 122 -12.34 -24.96 -16.40
C GLU A 122 -12.30 -25.29 -14.91
N THR A 123 -12.06 -24.27 -14.07
CA THR A 123 -11.92 -24.44 -12.62
C THR A 123 -13.18 -24.05 -11.86
N LYS A 124 -14.18 -23.46 -12.53
CA LYS A 124 -15.39 -22.88 -11.91
C LYS A 124 -15.04 -21.87 -10.81
N LYS A 125 -14.03 -21.05 -11.08
CA LYS A 125 -13.54 -19.99 -10.17
C LYS A 125 -13.53 -18.65 -10.86
N ALA A 126 -13.77 -17.57 -10.11
CA ALA A 126 -13.54 -16.22 -10.60
C ALA A 126 -12.44 -15.52 -9.81
N ILE A 127 -11.59 -14.76 -10.50
CA ILE A 127 -10.61 -13.86 -9.87
C ILE A 127 -11.14 -12.45 -9.97
N VAL A 128 -11.29 -11.78 -8.83
CA VAL A 128 -11.72 -10.38 -8.75
C VAL A 128 -10.55 -9.53 -8.27
N LYS A 129 -10.26 -8.46 -9.01
CA LYS A 129 -9.33 -7.41 -8.58
C LYS A 129 -10.10 -6.15 -8.23
N VAL A 130 -9.81 -5.60 -7.06
CA VAL A 130 -10.39 -4.35 -6.57
C VAL A 130 -9.27 -3.37 -6.28
N ASP A 131 -9.31 -2.20 -6.90
CA ASP A 131 -8.37 -1.11 -6.69
C ASP A 131 -9.02 -0.02 -5.84
N VAL A 132 -8.42 0.30 -4.69
CA VAL A 132 -8.89 1.32 -3.74
C VAL A 132 -7.87 2.42 -3.58
N LYS A 133 -8.33 3.67 -3.66
CA LYS A 133 -7.52 4.85 -3.33
C LYS A 133 -7.89 5.43 -1.97
N TYR A 134 -6.89 5.96 -1.27
CA TYR A 134 -7.04 6.63 0.01
C TYR A 134 -6.63 8.10 -0.09
N LEU A 135 -7.16 8.95 0.81
CA LEU A 135 -7.00 10.42 0.74
C LEU A 135 -5.55 10.90 0.73
N GLU A 136 -4.63 10.16 1.35
CA GLU A 136 -3.20 10.53 1.43
C GLU A 136 -2.38 10.04 0.22
N GLY A 137 -3.04 9.58 -0.85
CA GLY A 137 -2.40 9.13 -2.09
C GLY A 137 -1.95 7.67 -2.07
N MET A 138 -2.24 6.94 -1.00
CA MET A 138 -2.02 5.50 -0.92
C MET A 138 -3.04 4.76 -1.78
N GLN A 139 -2.65 3.63 -2.34
CA GLN A 139 -3.55 2.73 -3.06
C GLN A 139 -3.33 1.29 -2.59
N ILE A 140 -4.40 0.52 -2.48
CA ILE A 140 -4.31 -0.93 -2.31
C ILE A 140 -5.10 -1.61 -3.42
N GLN A 141 -4.44 -2.53 -4.12
CA GLN A 141 -5.07 -3.45 -5.06
C GLN A 141 -5.25 -4.80 -4.39
N TYR A 142 -6.46 -5.32 -4.35
CA TYR A 142 -6.82 -6.59 -3.73
C TYR A 142 -7.07 -7.63 -4.81
N THR A 143 -6.72 -8.88 -4.52
CA THR A 143 -7.05 -10.03 -5.37
C THR A 143 -7.86 -11.03 -4.55
N PHE A 144 -9.09 -11.29 -4.99
CA PHE A 144 -10.00 -12.26 -4.39
C PHE A 144 -10.23 -13.45 -5.32
N GLU A 145 -10.38 -14.63 -4.74
CA GLU A 145 -10.97 -15.79 -5.39
C GLU A 145 -12.44 -15.89 -4.99
N LEU A 146 -13.32 -15.95 -5.98
CA LEU A 146 -14.72 -16.28 -5.79
C LEU A 146 -14.93 -17.76 -6.07
N THR A 147 -15.63 -18.42 -5.15
CA THR A 147 -16.08 -19.80 -5.29
C THR A 147 -17.61 -19.85 -5.24
N GLU A 148 -18.20 -20.54 -6.21
CA GLU A 148 -19.66 -20.80 -6.25
C GLU A 148 -20.07 -21.56 -4.98
N ALA A 149 -21.10 -21.06 -4.30
CA ALA A 149 -21.75 -21.81 -3.22
C ALA A 149 -22.76 -22.82 -3.79
N LEU A 150 -23.22 -23.76 -2.96
CA LEU A 150 -24.26 -24.72 -3.37
C LEU A 150 -25.52 -23.97 -3.86
N VAL A 151 -26.29 -24.59 -4.76
CA VAL A 151 -27.54 -24.00 -5.29
C VAL A 151 -28.45 -23.56 -4.13
N GLY A 152 -28.67 -22.25 -4.01
CA GLY A 152 -29.46 -21.63 -2.93
C GLY A 152 -28.65 -20.88 -1.86
N ASP A 153 -27.31 -20.91 -1.91
CA ASP A 153 -26.41 -20.19 -1.02
C ASP A 153 -25.74 -18.97 -1.70
N TYR A 154 -25.15 -18.08 -0.89
CA TYR A 154 -24.35 -16.95 -1.34
C TYR A 154 -22.91 -17.39 -1.66
N ASP A 155 -22.36 -16.90 -2.75
CA ASP A 155 -20.97 -17.13 -3.14
C ASP A 155 -20.00 -16.53 -2.12
N THR A 156 -18.78 -17.06 -2.08
CA THR A 156 -17.78 -16.62 -1.12
C THR A 156 -16.57 -16.04 -1.81
N ALA A 157 -16.12 -14.87 -1.36
CA ALA A 157 -14.86 -14.28 -1.75
C ALA A 157 -13.79 -14.47 -0.67
N ILE A 158 -12.67 -15.04 -1.09
CA ILE A 158 -11.50 -15.31 -0.27
C ILE A 158 -10.38 -14.37 -0.72
N LEU A 159 -9.79 -13.62 0.21
CA LEU A 159 -8.67 -12.74 -0.10
C LEU A 159 -7.41 -13.58 -0.33
N LEU A 160 -6.83 -13.51 -1.53
CA LEU A 160 -5.60 -14.24 -1.89
C LEU A 160 -4.34 -13.40 -1.67
N SER A 161 -4.38 -12.15 -2.11
CA SER A 161 -3.23 -11.24 -2.05
C SER A 161 -3.67 -9.79 -2.11
N PHE A 162 -2.73 -8.90 -1.79
CA PHE A 162 -2.88 -7.48 -2.07
C PHE A 162 -1.55 -6.86 -2.50
N ILE A 163 -1.64 -5.75 -3.22
CA ILE A 163 -0.52 -4.88 -3.57
C ILE A 163 -0.76 -3.52 -2.90
N TYR A 164 0.16 -3.13 -2.02
CA TYR A 164 0.20 -1.77 -1.46
C TYR A 164 1.03 -0.87 -2.36
N TYR A 165 0.52 0.32 -2.65
CA TYR A 165 1.19 1.40 -3.36
C TYR A 165 1.33 2.60 -2.44
N ASP A 166 2.58 2.98 -2.19
CA ASP A 166 2.94 4.15 -1.42
C ASP A 166 2.89 5.43 -2.28
N PRO A 167 2.55 6.61 -1.72
CA PRO A 167 2.53 7.87 -2.45
C PRO A 167 3.88 8.23 -3.10
N ASN A 168 5.00 7.71 -2.55
CA ASN A 168 6.34 7.95 -3.08
C ASN A 168 6.74 6.98 -4.22
N GLY A 169 5.81 6.15 -4.70
CA GLY A 169 6.00 5.25 -5.84
C GLY A 169 6.58 3.88 -5.48
N CYS A 170 6.72 3.56 -4.19
CA CYS A 170 7.00 2.19 -3.78
C CYS A 170 5.75 1.31 -3.96
N GLN A 171 5.95 0.04 -4.31
CA GLN A 171 4.90 -0.97 -4.33
C GLN A 171 5.37 -2.26 -3.66
N LYS A 172 4.45 -2.95 -2.98
CA LYS A 172 4.72 -4.24 -2.33
C LYS A 172 3.52 -5.16 -2.44
N GLU A 173 3.72 -6.30 -3.10
CA GLU A 173 2.75 -7.39 -3.15
C GLU A 173 2.99 -8.38 -2.00
N LEU A 174 1.91 -8.80 -1.34
CA LEU A 174 1.93 -9.81 -0.29
C LEU A 174 0.74 -10.76 -0.45
N PHE A 175 1.01 -12.05 -0.25
CA PHE A 175 0.01 -13.11 -0.25
C PHE A 175 -0.55 -13.34 1.16
N ILE A 176 -1.84 -13.66 1.21
CA ILE A 176 -2.57 -14.08 2.40
C ILE A 176 -2.64 -15.61 2.34
N GLN A 177 -1.86 -16.28 3.19
CA GLN A 177 -1.84 -17.74 3.35
C GLN A 177 -2.32 -18.08 4.75
#